data_AF-A0A2I1FU92-F1
#
_entry.id   AF-A0A2I1FU92-F1
#
_cell.length_a   1.000
_cell.length_b   1.000
_cell.length_c   1.000
_cell.angle_alpha   90.00
_cell.angle_beta   90.00
_cell.angle_gamma   90.00
#
_symmetry.space_group_name_H-M   'P 1'
#
loop_
_entity.id
_entity.type
_entity.pdbx_description
1 polymer ?
#
loop_
_entity_poly.entity_id
_entity_poly.type
_entity_poly.pdbx_seq_one_letter_code
_entity_poly.pdbx_strand_id
1 'polypeptide(L)'
;MIPIPSPKVLEFERFLNRSIKNGPPISVINDIDDAGIPSNFTYVENYVYGEGVPCRIDLSERLVGCRCKEGYCTAKGCSCFTEHTGARLNYDRTTFQVMLKPGNVIYECNSKCTCLSNCVNRVSQRRSDLSLMIKRFPKKGWGVITRRKIPERVFVTYYYGEIIKSTEADRRGSQYDTKGLTYLFDLDYNAEDHDECAYTVDATYFGNFSRFFNHSCDPNLVVYPLINDNADIRLHHIAFFTSREIQVGEELTFNYFGNFYNEEVESGLSKIKEKYVCKCGSTKCIGYFHK
;
A
#
# COMPACT_ATOMS: atom_id res chain seq x y z
N MET A 1 35.43 7.71 -5.79
CA MET A 1 35.14 8.04 -4.38
C MET A 1 33.68 7.76 -4.12
N ILE A 2 33.35 6.94 -3.12
CA ILE A 2 31.95 6.79 -2.67
C ILE A 2 31.61 8.06 -1.88
N PRO A 3 30.56 8.82 -2.25
CA PRO A 3 30.20 10.03 -1.52
C PRO A 3 29.90 9.70 -0.06
N ILE A 4 30.46 10.49 0.87
CA ILE A 4 30.14 10.36 2.29
C ILE A 4 28.68 10.80 2.47
N PRO A 5 27.80 9.97 3.05
CA PRO A 5 26.40 10.35 3.26
C PRO A 5 26.30 11.58 4.16
N SER A 6 25.38 12.50 3.85
CA SER A 6 25.15 13.68 4.69
C SER A 6 24.65 13.28 6.09
N PRO A 7 24.88 14.10 7.13
CA PRO A 7 24.37 13.82 8.48
C PRO A 7 22.85 13.59 8.51
N LYS A 8 22.08 14.34 7.72
CA LYS A 8 20.63 14.21 7.60
C LYS A 8 20.19 12.88 6.98
N VAL A 9 20.95 12.36 6.00
CA VAL A 9 20.70 11.03 5.41
C VAL A 9 20.95 9.94 6.44
N LEU A 10 22.05 10.02 7.18
CA LEU A 10 22.38 9.05 8.25
C LEU A 10 21.35 9.10 9.38
N GLU A 11 20.86 10.29 9.74
CA GLU A 11 19.80 10.44 10.73
C GLU A 11 18.49 9.80 10.25
N PHE A 12 18.11 10.02 8.99
CA PHE A 12 16.90 9.42 8.42
C PHE A 12 16.98 7.89 8.37
N GLU A 13 18.11 7.34 7.93
CA GLU A 13 18.33 5.90 7.95
C GLU A 13 18.24 5.32 9.38
N ARG A 14 18.86 5.98 10.36
CA ARG A 14 18.78 5.56 11.77
C ARG A 14 17.35 5.65 12.32
N PHE A 15 16.58 6.66 11.93
CA PHE A 15 15.18 6.83 12.31
C PHE A 15 14.33 5.66 11.79
N LEU A 16 14.48 5.31 10.52
CA LEU A 16 13.75 4.18 9.90
C LEU A 16 14.13 2.86 10.58
N ASN A 17 15.44 2.60 10.73
CA ASN A 17 15.92 1.32 11.25
C ASN A 17 15.66 1.13 12.75
N ARG A 18 15.40 2.20 13.51
CA ARG A 18 14.86 2.09 14.87
C ARG A 18 13.37 1.78 14.89
N SER A 19 12.63 2.27 13.89
CA SER A 19 11.16 2.18 13.83
C SER A 19 10.68 0.85 13.22
N ILE A 20 11.36 0.34 12.19
CA ILE A 20 11.01 -0.91 11.50
C ILE A 20 11.24 -2.10 12.43
N LYS A 21 10.20 -2.90 12.67
CA LYS A 21 10.27 -4.16 13.44
C LYS A 21 10.00 -5.37 12.55
N ASN A 22 9.15 -5.23 11.53
CA ASN A 22 8.63 -6.33 10.73
C ASN A 22 9.20 -6.38 9.30
N GLY A 23 10.51 -6.17 9.16
CA GLY A 23 11.20 -6.32 7.88
C GLY A 23 12.71 -6.09 7.99
N PRO A 24 13.43 -6.15 6.85
CA PRO A 24 14.84 -5.77 6.79
C PRO A 24 15.00 -4.25 7.01
N PRO A 25 16.20 -3.79 7.43
CA PRO A 25 16.51 -2.37 7.49
C PRO A 25 16.41 -1.72 6.09
N ILE A 26 15.98 -0.46 6.05
CA ILE A 26 15.89 0.35 4.83
C ILE A 26 16.99 1.40 4.88
N SER A 27 17.83 1.43 3.85
CA SER A 27 18.87 2.46 3.71
C SER A 27 18.33 3.70 3.00
N VAL A 28 18.96 4.85 3.25
CA VAL A 28 18.58 6.14 2.65
C VAL A 28 19.72 6.68 1.81
N ILE A 29 19.41 7.18 0.61
CA ILE A 29 20.37 7.89 -0.24
C ILE A 29 19.80 9.23 -0.73
N ASN A 30 20.62 10.27 -0.60
CA ASN A 30 20.34 11.59 -1.16
C ASN A 30 21.64 12.20 -1.68
N ASP A 31 21.75 12.28 -2.99
CA ASP A 31 22.82 12.93 -3.75
C ASP A 31 22.30 14.16 -4.52
N ILE A 32 21.09 14.61 -4.18
CA ILE A 32 20.35 15.63 -4.93
C ILE A 32 20.30 16.97 -4.17
N ASP A 33 19.95 16.93 -2.89
CA ASP A 33 19.73 18.10 -2.05
C ASP A 33 20.05 17.79 -0.57
N ASP A 34 19.78 18.75 0.33
CA ASP A 34 20.00 18.61 1.78
C ASP A 34 18.72 18.20 2.55
N ALA A 35 17.78 17.51 1.86
CA ALA A 35 16.59 16.97 2.51
C ALA A 35 16.93 15.80 3.43
N GLY A 36 16.33 15.80 4.62
CA GLY A 36 16.42 14.73 5.62
C GLY A 36 15.06 14.08 5.90
N ILE A 37 14.84 13.69 7.15
CA ILE A 37 13.55 13.17 7.63
C ILE A 37 12.44 14.18 7.29
N PRO A 38 11.32 13.76 6.70
CA PRO A 38 10.17 14.63 6.51
C PRO A 38 9.66 15.18 7.85
N SER A 39 9.33 16.47 7.89
CA SER A 39 8.80 17.11 9.11
C SER A 39 7.51 16.45 9.59
N ASN A 40 7.35 16.30 10.90
CA ASN A 40 6.16 15.73 11.55
C ASN A 40 5.78 14.31 11.08
N PHE A 41 6.76 13.52 10.66
CA PHE A 41 6.55 12.15 10.21
C PHE A 41 6.86 11.12 11.32
N THR A 42 5.89 10.26 11.59
CA THR A 42 6.01 9.10 12.48
C THR A 42 5.89 7.81 11.65
N TYR A 43 6.91 6.96 11.75
CA TYR A 43 6.89 5.67 11.08
C TYR A 43 6.01 4.68 11.84
N VAL A 44 5.05 4.05 11.16
CA VAL A 44 4.13 3.05 11.75
C VAL A 44 4.13 1.76 10.94
N GLU A 45 3.88 0.62 11.60
CA GLU A 45 3.71 -0.70 10.95
C GLU A 45 2.28 -1.25 11.12
N ASN A 46 1.36 -0.42 11.60
CA ASN A 46 -0.06 -0.71 11.74
C ASN A 46 -0.85 0.59 11.51
N TYR A 47 -2.14 0.47 11.22
CA TYR A 47 -3.03 1.63 11.15
C TYR A 47 -3.15 2.32 12.51
N VAL A 48 -3.15 3.66 12.48
CA VAL A 48 -3.62 4.50 13.58
C VAL A 48 -5.09 4.79 13.31
N TYR A 49 -5.96 4.68 14.31
CA TYR A 49 -7.40 4.91 14.13
C TYR A 49 -7.74 6.32 14.64
N GLY A 50 -8.23 7.16 13.74
CA GLY A 50 -8.68 8.51 14.04
C GLY A 50 -9.99 8.55 14.83
N GLU A 51 -10.41 9.75 15.21
CA GLU A 51 -11.58 9.95 16.04
C GLU A 51 -12.87 9.37 15.42
N GLY A 52 -13.57 8.53 16.19
CA GLY A 52 -14.83 7.92 15.78
C GLY A 52 -14.71 6.86 14.68
N VAL A 53 -13.50 6.39 14.35
CA VAL A 53 -13.29 5.21 13.51
C VAL A 53 -13.21 3.97 14.43
N PRO A 54 -14.02 2.92 14.21
CA PRO A 54 -13.96 1.72 15.05
C PRO A 54 -12.62 1.01 14.84
N CYS A 55 -11.95 0.63 15.92
CA CYS A 55 -10.66 -0.05 15.80
C CYS A 55 -10.86 -1.57 15.66
N ARG A 56 -9.83 -2.26 15.16
CA ARG A 56 -9.86 -3.71 14.94
C ARG A 56 -10.25 -4.51 16.20
N ILE A 57 -9.82 -4.07 17.38
CA ILE A 57 -10.08 -4.78 18.65
C ILE A 57 -11.58 -4.79 18.93
N ASP A 58 -12.27 -3.68 18.69
CA ASP A 58 -13.71 -3.51 18.92
C ASP A 58 -14.54 -4.46 18.05
N LEU A 59 -13.99 -4.90 16.92
CA LEU A 59 -14.67 -5.74 15.93
C LEU A 59 -14.23 -7.21 15.97
N SER A 60 -13.29 -7.56 16.85
CA SER A 60 -12.65 -8.88 16.88
C SER A 60 -13.61 -10.03 17.19
N GLU A 61 -14.71 -9.77 17.90
CA GLU A 61 -15.75 -10.76 18.20
C GLU A 61 -16.61 -11.12 16.99
N ARG A 62 -16.66 -10.24 15.98
CA ARG A 62 -17.41 -10.46 14.73
C ARG A 62 -16.60 -11.24 13.69
N LEU A 63 -15.31 -11.46 13.93
CA LEU A 63 -14.46 -12.22 13.02
C LEU A 63 -14.87 -13.69 12.99
N VAL A 64 -15.07 -14.21 11.77
CA VAL A 64 -15.29 -15.63 11.52
C VAL A 64 -14.06 -16.21 10.85
N GLY A 65 -13.57 -17.32 11.39
CA GLY A 65 -12.40 -18.02 10.85
C GLY A 65 -12.76 -19.40 10.30
N CYS A 66 -11.91 -19.93 9.42
CA CYS A 66 -12.10 -21.27 8.87
C CYS A 66 -11.80 -22.38 9.91
N ARG A 67 -12.45 -23.54 9.70
CA ARG A 67 -12.18 -24.80 10.41
C ARG A 67 -11.54 -25.85 9.50
N CYS A 68 -10.53 -25.45 8.73
CA CYS A 68 -9.82 -26.35 7.82
C CYS A 68 -9.09 -27.44 8.60
N LYS A 69 -9.23 -28.70 8.16
CA LYS A 69 -8.55 -29.84 8.79
C LYS A 69 -7.04 -29.79 8.55
N GLU A 70 -6.29 -30.39 9.46
CA GLU A 70 -4.82 -30.56 9.38
C GLU A 70 -4.02 -29.25 9.27
N GLY A 71 -4.67 -28.10 9.48
CA GLY A 71 -3.99 -26.81 9.48
C GLY A 71 -3.76 -26.19 8.09
N TYR A 72 -4.22 -26.83 7.01
CA TYR A 72 -3.97 -26.40 5.62
C TYR A 72 -5.24 -26.00 4.88
N CYS A 73 -5.24 -24.79 4.30
CA CYS A 73 -6.33 -24.34 3.44
C CYS A 73 -6.16 -24.89 2.01
N THR A 74 -7.29 -25.32 1.44
CA THR A 74 -7.38 -25.79 0.06
C THR A 74 -8.43 -25.00 -0.71
N ALA A 75 -8.30 -24.99 -2.03
CA ALA A 75 -9.13 -24.18 -2.91
C ALA A 75 -10.65 -24.42 -2.72
N LYS A 76 -11.03 -25.67 -2.41
CA LYS A 76 -12.43 -26.10 -2.20
C LYS A 76 -12.85 -26.22 -0.74
N GLY A 77 -11.91 -26.03 0.20
CA GLY A 77 -12.12 -26.38 1.61
C GLY A 77 -12.11 -25.21 2.58
N CYS A 78 -11.67 -24.03 2.16
CA CYS A 78 -11.50 -22.89 3.06
C CYS A 78 -12.62 -21.86 2.91
N SER A 79 -13.44 -21.76 3.96
CA SER A 79 -14.54 -20.80 4.03
C SER A 79 -14.12 -19.33 3.95
N CYS A 80 -12.84 -19.00 4.18
CA CYS A 80 -12.37 -17.61 4.10
C CYS A 80 -12.44 -17.03 2.69
N PHE A 81 -12.32 -17.84 1.64
CA PHE A 81 -12.24 -17.32 0.26
C PHE A 81 -13.03 -18.14 -0.76
N THR A 82 -13.53 -19.33 -0.43
CA THR A 82 -14.10 -20.25 -1.41
C THR A 82 -15.32 -19.64 -2.12
N GLU A 83 -16.22 -19.00 -1.38
CA GLU A 83 -17.42 -18.35 -1.94
C GLU A 83 -17.06 -17.15 -2.83
N HIS A 84 -16.07 -16.35 -2.43
CA HIS A 84 -15.68 -15.14 -3.15
C HIS A 84 -14.85 -15.42 -4.42
N THR A 85 -14.13 -16.54 -4.47
CA THR A 85 -13.18 -16.85 -5.56
C THR A 85 -13.68 -17.91 -6.54
N GLY A 86 -14.85 -18.51 -6.29
CA GLY A 86 -15.31 -19.69 -7.03
C GLY A 86 -14.41 -20.90 -6.82
N ALA A 87 -14.00 -21.13 -5.57
CA ALA A 87 -13.11 -22.22 -5.16
C ALA A 87 -11.71 -22.20 -5.81
N ARG A 88 -11.08 -21.02 -5.85
CA ARG A 88 -9.69 -20.82 -6.32
C ARG A 88 -8.83 -20.28 -5.18
N LEU A 89 -7.54 -20.63 -5.16
CA LEU A 89 -6.62 -20.05 -4.17
C LEU A 89 -6.35 -18.58 -4.50
N ASN A 90 -6.20 -17.77 -3.46
CA ASN A 90 -5.70 -16.40 -3.59
C ASN A 90 -4.24 -16.37 -4.05
N TYR A 91 -3.45 -17.38 -3.65
CA TYR A 91 -2.01 -17.45 -3.86
C TYR A 91 -1.56 -18.80 -4.38
N ASP A 92 -0.50 -18.79 -5.18
CA ASP A 92 0.23 -20.00 -5.54
C ASP A 92 0.82 -20.66 -4.29
N ARG A 93 0.78 -22.00 -4.24
CA ARG A 93 1.19 -22.76 -3.05
C ARG A 93 2.70 -22.74 -2.81
N THR A 94 3.48 -22.56 -3.86
CA THR A 94 4.94 -22.69 -3.83
C THR A 94 5.58 -21.30 -3.82
N THR A 95 5.11 -20.40 -4.67
CA THR A 95 5.71 -19.07 -4.83
C THR A 95 5.04 -18.00 -3.97
N PHE A 96 3.85 -18.27 -3.41
CA PHE A 96 3.02 -17.31 -2.68
C PHE A 96 2.63 -16.07 -3.49
N GLN A 97 2.72 -16.16 -4.82
CA GLN A 97 2.31 -15.12 -5.75
C GLN A 97 0.79 -15.03 -5.84
N VAL A 98 0.22 -13.82 -5.87
CA VAL A 98 -1.23 -13.62 -5.98
C VAL A 98 -1.75 -14.12 -7.33
N MET A 99 -2.75 -15.01 -7.30
CA MET A 99 -3.36 -15.60 -8.49
C MET A 99 -4.57 -14.80 -8.99
N LEU A 100 -5.20 -14.01 -8.11
CA LEU A 100 -6.32 -13.16 -8.44
C LEU A 100 -5.90 -12.03 -9.39
N LYS A 101 -6.80 -11.65 -10.31
CA LYS A 101 -6.58 -10.48 -11.17
C LYS A 101 -6.80 -9.19 -10.36
N PRO A 102 -6.12 -8.08 -10.70
CA PRO A 102 -6.41 -6.77 -10.11
C PRO A 102 -7.90 -6.43 -10.18
N GLY A 103 -8.40 -5.72 -9.18
CA GLY A 103 -9.82 -5.40 -8.96
C GLY A 103 -10.63 -6.46 -8.23
N ASN A 104 -10.06 -7.63 -7.97
CA ASN A 104 -10.64 -8.57 -7.01
C ASN A 104 -10.12 -8.27 -5.61
N VAL A 105 -10.95 -8.52 -4.60
CA VAL A 105 -10.54 -8.47 -3.19
C VAL A 105 -9.87 -9.78 -2.78
N ILE A 106 -8.89 -9.67 -1.89
CA ILE A 106 -8.22 -10.81 -1.28
C ILE A 106 -8.79 -11.03 0.12
N TYR A 107 -9.42 -12.18 0.35
CA TYR A 107 -9.82 -12.63 1.69
C TYR A 107 -8.83 -13.64 2.26
N GLU A 108 -7.97 -13.16 3.15
CA GLU A 108 -6.99 -13.99 3.86
C GLU A 108 -7.57 -14.65 5.12
N CYS A 109 -6.91 -15.71 5.58
CA CYS A 109 -7.22 -16.32 6.88
C CYS A 109 -6.81 -15.37 8.02
N ASN A 110 -7.50 -15.44 9.15
CA ASN A 110 -7.38 -14.48 10.23
C ASN A 110 -7.09 -15.14 11.57
N SER A 111 -7.02 -14.34 12.64
CA SER A 111 -6.74 -14.80 14.01
C SER A 111 -7.76 -15.78 14.58
N LYS A 112 -8.97 -15.87 14.02
CA LYS A 112 -10.00 -16.85 14.42
C LYS A 112 -9.94 -18.15 13.60
N CYS A 113 -9.10 -18.22 12.57
CA CYS A 113 -8.92 -19.45 11.80
C CYS A 113 -8.09 -20.49 12.56
N THR A 114 -8.46 -21.77 12.40
CA THR A 114 -7.71 -22.92 12.94
C THR A 114 -6.51 -23.33 12.08
N CYS A 115 -6.35 -22.75 10.89
CA CYS A 115 -5.20 -23.02 10.03
C CYS A 115 -3.92 -22.38 10.58
N LEU A 116 -2.78 -23.00 10.28
CA LEU A 116 -1.48 -22.64 10.83
C LEU A 116 -1.03 -21.24 10.35
N SER A 117 -0.06 -20.65 11.05
CA SER A 117 0.52 -19.35 10.71
C SER A 117 1.24 -19.35 9.35
N ASN A 118 1.76 -20.49 8.91
CA ASN A 118 2.37 -20.68 7.59
C ASN A 118 1.35 -21.05 6.48
N CYS A 119 0.05 -20.92 6.75
CA CYS A 119 -0.99 -21.19 5.76
C CYS A 119 -0.73 -20.42 4.45
N VAL A 120 -1.04 -21.05 3.32
CA VAL A 120 -0.95 -20.44 1.97
C VAL A 120 -1.81 -19.18 1.86
N ASN A 121 -2.87 -19.05 2.65
CA ASN A 121 -3.78 -17.90 2.66
C ASN A 121 -3.48 -16.90 3.79
N ARG A 122 -2.19 -16.72 4.12
CA ARG A 122 -1.65 -15.76 5.10
C ARG A 122 -0.33 -15.18 4.57
N VAL A 123 -0.32 -14.69 3.34
CA VAL A 123 0.89 -14.15 2.69
C VAL A 123 1.23 -12.77 3.23
N SER A 124 0.27 -11.86 3.31
CA SER A 124 0.51 -10.48 3.74
C SER A 124 0.76 -10.34 5.24
N GLN A 125 0.47 -11.39 6.02
CA GLN A 125 0.75 -11.49 7.45
C GLN A 125 2.19 -11.93 7.77
N ARG A 126 2.98 -12.29 6.75
CA ARG A 126 4.36 -12.74 6.94
C ARG A 126 5.31 -11.55 7.06
N ARG A 127 6.41 -11.78 7.76
CA ARG A 127 7.51 -10.82 7.80
C ARG A 127 8.06 -10.62 6.39
N SER A 128 8.21 -9.37 5.97
CA SER A 128 8.81 -9.02 4.68
C SER A 128 10.30 -9.41 4.65
N ASP A 129 10.79 -9.80 3.49
CA ASP A 129 12.21 -10.02 3.18
C ASP A 129 12.73 -9.08 2.08
N LEU A 130 11.93 -8.10 1.66
CA LEU A 130 12.27 -7.18 0.59
C LEU A 130 13.41 -6.25 0.99
N SER A 131 14.43 -6.18 0.14
CA SER A 131 15.59 -5.32 0.33
C SER A 131 15.39 -4.00 -0.40
N LEU A 132 14.94 -2.97 0.32
CA LEU A 132 14.54 -1.68 -0.24
C LEU A 132 15.48 -0.53 0.18
N MET A 133 15.41 0.58 -0.54
CA MET A 133 16.04 1.85 -0.16
C MET A 133 15.09 3.01 -0.44
N ILE A 134 15.16 4.04 0.40
CA ILE A 134 14.57 5.34 0.08
C ILE A 134 15.62 6.19 -0.64
N LYS A 135 15.25 6.74 -1.79
CA LYS A 135 16.12 7.55 -2.65
C LYS A 135 15.50 8.91 -2.93
N ARG A 136 16.32 9.97 -2.90
CA ARG A 136 15.92 11.29 -3.39
C ARG A 136 16.01 11.36 -4.92
N PHE A 137 14.96 11.87 -5.56
CA PHE A 137 14.85 12.08 -6.99
C PHE A 137 14.70 13.58 -7.29
N PRO A 138 15.43 14.13 -8.29
CA PRO A 138 15.47 15.57 -8.58
C PRO A 138 14.14 16.29 -8.72
N LYS A 139 13.10 15.62 -9.24
CA LYS A 139 11.83 16.26 -9.57
C LYS A 139 10.60 15.60 -8.93
N LYS A 140 10.81 14.52 -8.18
CA LYS A 140 9.77 13.69 -7.56
C LYS A 140 9.87 13.67 -6.03
N GLY A 141 10.97 14.18 -5.47
CA GLY A 141 11.20 14.13 -4.04
C GLY A 141 11.70 12.77 -3.60
N TRP A 142 11.20 12.23 -2.48
CA TRP A 142 11.58 10.90 -2.03
C TRP A 142 10.86 9.82 -2.85
N GLY A 143 11.54 8.72 -3.10
CA GLY A 143 11.03 7.54 -3.79
C GLY A 143 11.55 6.27 -3.12
N VAL A 144 10.97 5.11 -3.44
CA VAL A 144 11.49 3.81 -2.97
C VAL A 144 12.06 3.05 -4.16
N ILE A 145 13.26 2.49 -4.01
CA ILE A 145 13.89 1.59 -4.98
C ILE A 145 14.17 0.24 -4.35
N THR A 146 14.34 -0.80 -5.16
CA THR A 146 14.78 -2.11 -4.68
C THR A 146 16.29 -2.34 -4.86
N ARG A 147 16.91 -3.07 -3.95
CA ARG A 147 18.31 -3.52 -4.01
C ARG A 147 18.46 -4.91 -4.63
N ARG A 148 17.35 -5.61 -4.81
CA ARG A 148 17.28 -6.96 -5.35
C ARG A 148 16.15 -7.05 -6.36
N LYS A 149 16.24 -8.01 -7.27
CA LYS A 149 15.14 -8.33 -8.17
C LYS A 149 13.92 -8.74 -7.36
N ILE A 150 12.74 -8.22 -7.69
CA ILE A 150 11.47 -8.63 -7.06
C ILE A 150 10.61 -9.32 -8.13
N PRO A 151 10.17 -10.57 -7.93
CA PRO A 151 9.27 -11.25 -8.86
C PRO A 151 7.93 -10.52 -9.02
N GLU A 152 7.20 -10.82 -10.09
CA GLU A 152 5.81 -10.38 -10.26
C GLU A 152 4.90 -11.00 -9.19
N ARG A 153 3.77 -10.36 -8.88
CA ARG A 153 2.67 -10.86 -8.03
C ARG A 153 3.04 -11.10 -6.57
N VAL A 154 4.12 -10.52 -6.09
CA VAL A 154 4.57 -10.65 -4.71
C VAL A 154 4.02 -9.50 -3.87
N PHE A 155 3.55 -9.82 -2.66
CA PHE A 155 3.13 -8.82 -1.68
C PHE A 155 4.31 -7.93 -1.26
N VAL A 156 4.13 -6.61 -1.32
CA VAL A 156 5.17 -5.64 -0.96
C VAL A 156 4.95 -5.10 0.45
N THR A 157 3.81 -4.47 0.68
CA THR A 157 3.41 -3.90 1.97
C THR A 157 1.96 -3.44 1.88
N TYR A 158 1.36 -3.18 3.04
CA TYR A 158 0.18 -2.32 3.10
C TYR A 158 0.56 -0.84 3.01
N TYR A 159 -0.36 -0.02 2.54
CA TYR A 159 -0.31 1.43 2.72
C TYR A 159 -0.81 1.76 4.13
N TYR A 160 0.11 2.04 5.05
CA TYR A 160 -0.24 2.40 6.43
C TYR A 160 -0.30 3.91 6.61
N GLY A 161 -1.21 4.33 7.49
CA GLY A 161 -1.37 5.69 7.94
C GLY A 161 -2.43 5.78 9.03
N GLU A 162 -2.97 6.98 9.23
CA GLU A 162 -4.14 7.21 10.07
C GLU A 162 -5.41 6.94 9.27
N ILE A 163 -6.26 6.02 9.71
CA ILE A 163 -7.59 5.86 9.14
C ILE A 163 -8.49 6.95 9.74
N ILE A 164 -9.03 7.80 8.89
CA ILE A 164 -9.95 8.88 9.24
C ILE A 164 -11.27 8.70 8.49
N LYS A 165 -12.33 9.36 8.96
CA LYS A 165 -13.60 9.44 8.21
C LYS A 165 -13.43 10.31 6.98
N SER A 166 -14.16 10.04 5.91
CA SER A 166 -14.07 10.82 4.66
C SER A 166 -14.37 12.31 4.88
N THR A 167 -15.30 12.66 5.78
CA THR A 167 -15.56 14.07 6.14
C THR A 167 -14.34 14.79 6.73
N GLU A 168 -13.49 14.06 7.46
CA GLU A 168 -12.22 14.59 7.98
C GLU A 168 -11.14 14.61 6.90
N ALA A 169 -11.16 13.64 5.98
CA ALA A 169 -10.30 13.63 4.80
C ALA A 169 -10.58 14.84 3.90
N ASP A 170 -11.83 15.20 3.63
CA ASP A 170 -12.20 16.40 2.85
C ASP A 170 -11.67 17.69 3.49
N ARG A 171 -11.83 17.78 4.82
CA ARG A 171 -11.36 18.92 5.62
C ARG A 171 -9.83 19.06 5.57
N ARG A 172 -9.10 17.95 5.67
CA ARG A 172 -7.63 17.90 5.59
C ARG A 172 -7.13 18.09 4.15
N GLY A 173 -7.77 17.45 3.18
CA GLY A 173 -7.48 17.49 1.74
C GLY A 173 -7.45 18.93 1.22
N SER A 174 -8.47 19.71 1.55
CA SER A 174 -8.53 21.15 1.23
C SER A 174 -7.27 21.94 1.68
N GLN A 175 -6.64 21.52 2.79
CA GLN A 175 -5.39 22.13 3.27
C GLN A 175 -4.15 21.51 2.61
N TYR A 176 -4.20 20.22 2.30
CA TYR A 176 -3.12 19.44 1.69
C TYR A 176 -2.90 19.80 0.23
N ASP A 177 -3.97 20.09 -0.53
CA ASP A 177 -3.90 20.52 -1.92
C ASP A 177 -3.06 21.81 -2.05
N THR A 178 -3.22 22.75 -1.10
CA THR A 178 -2.41 23.98 -1.07
C THR A 178 -0.91 23.72 -0.85
N LYS A 179 -0.55 22.55 -0.32
CA LYS A 179 0.82 22.11 0.00
C LYS A 179 1.34 21.02 -0.95
N GLY A 180 0.49 20.49 -1.82
CA GLY A 180 0.79 19.35 -2.71
C GLY A 180 1.14 18.06 -2.01
N LEU A 181 0.36 17.71 -1.00
CA LEU A 181 0.49 16.45 -0.28
C LEU A 181 -0.56 15.46 -0.77
N THR A 182 -0.13 14.42 -1.48
CA THR A 182 -0.99 13.40 -2.08
C THR A 182 -1.05 12.12 -1.23
N TYR A 183 -1.20 12.26 0.09
CA TYR A 183 -1.07 11.14 1.05
C TYR A 183 -2.41 10.54 1.50
N LEU A 184 -3.53 11.07 1.03
CA LEU A 184 -4.87 10.52 1.26
C LEU A 184 -5.12 9.38 0.27
N PHE A 185 -5.61 8.25 0.78
CA PHE A 185 -5.97 7.09 -0.03
C PHE A 185 -7.29 6.51 0.48
N ASP A 186 -8.34 6.63 -0.32
CA ASP A 186 -9.69 6.19 0.02
C ASP A 186 -9.84 4.67 0.11
N LEU A 187 -10.68 4.22 1.03
CA LEU A 187 -11.05 2.81 1.21
C LEU A 187 -12.36 2.53 0.47
N ASP A 188 -12.34 2.69 -0.86
CA ASP A 188 -13.51 2.74 -1.75
C ASP A 188 -13.94 1.38 -2.35
N TYR A 189 -13.22 0.29 -2.07
CA TYR A 189 -13.48 -1.03 -2.68
C TYR A 189 -14.95 -1.47 -2.69
N ASN A 190 -15.67 -1.19 -1.60
CA ASN A 190 -17.07 -1.61 -1.44
C ASN A 190 -18.05 -0.42 -1.47
N ALA A 191 -17.59 0.76 -1.87
CA ALA A 191 -18.43 1.92 -2.06
C ALA A 191 -19.03 1.88 -3.48
N GLU A 192 -20.33 2.10 -3.62
CA GLU A 192 -20.97 2.17 -4.95
C GLU A 192 -20.64 3.52 -5.63
N ASP A 193 -20.35 4.55 -4.83
CA ASP A 193 -19.90 5.87 -5.26
C ASP A 193 -18.83 6.42 -4.29
N HIS A 194 -18.00 7.36 -4.75
CA HIS A 194 -16.98 8.03 -3.93
C HIS A 194 -17.60 8.74 -2.71
N ASP A 195 -18.80 9.30 -2.87
CA ASP A 195 -19.55 9.95 -1.78
C ASP A 195 -20.01 8.95 -0.69
N GLU A 196 -19.98 7.65 -0.98
CA GLU A 196 -20.31 6.58 -0.03
C GLU A 196 -19.06 5.96 0.62
N CYS A 197 -17.86 6.36 0.20
CA CYS A 197 -16.63 5.96 0.86
C CYS A 197 -16.66 6.44 2.31
N ALA A 198 -16.58 5.52 3.27
CA ALA A 198 -16.71 5.85 4.69
C ALA A 198 -15.40 6.32 5.33
N TYR A 199 -14.26 5.89 4.79
CA TYR A 199 -12.95 6.03 5.41
C TYR A 199 -11.84 6.25 4.39
N THR A 200 -10.81 6.98 4.84
CA THR A 200 -9.61 7.30 4.07
C THR A 200 -8.38 7.02 4.93
N VAL A 201 -7.31 6.50 4.33
CA VAL A 201 -5.99 6.41 4.97
C VAL A 201 -5.20 7.69 4.68
N ASP A 202 -4.85 8.43 5.72
CA ASP A 202 -3.99 9.60 5.66
C ASP A 202 -2.57 9.26 6.11
N ALA A 203 -1.63 9.25 5.15
CA ALA A 203 -0.22 8.98 5.42
C ALA A 203 0.64 10.23 5.69
N THR A 204 0.02 11.38 5.95
CA THR A 204 0.73 12.67 6.10
C THR A 204 1.63 12.67 7.33
N TYR A 205 1.07 12.34 8.50
CA TYR A 205 1.79 12.37 9.79
C TYR A 205 2.21 10.99 10.28
N PHE A 206 1.40 9.96 10.00
CA PHE A 206 1.70 8.57 10.32
C PHE A 206 1.81 7.80 9.03
N GLY A 207 2.85 7.00 8.83
CA GLY A 207 2.90 6.10 7.67
C GLY A 207 4.12 5.19 7.66
N ASN A 208 4.11 4.16 6.84
CA ASN A 208 5.27 3.33 6.56
C ASN A 208 6.00 3.81 5.30
N PHE A 209 6.96 3.04 4.79
CA PHE A 209 7.75 3.43 3.62
C PHE A 209 6.92 3.56 2.32
N SER A 210 5.72 2.96 2.22
CA SER A 210 4.89 3.08 1.02
C SER A 210 4.36 4.48 0.77
N ARG A 211 4.34 5.36 1.78
CA ARG A 211 4.05 6.79 1.58
C ARG A 211 5.03 7.46 0.61
N PHE A 212 6.20 6.87 0.40
CA PHE A 212 7.22 7.36 -0.55
C PHE A 212 7.12 6.69 -1.92
N PHE A 213 6.10 5.88 -2.20
CA PHE A 213 5.88 5.38 -3.56
C PHE A 213 5.35 6.52 -4.43
N ASN A 214 6.04 6.79 -5.52
CA ASN A 214 5.65 7.84 -6.46
C ASN A 214 4.65 7.33 -7.50
N HIS A 215 3.95 8.28 -8.11
CA HIS A 215 3.10 8.03 -9.27
C HIS A 215 3.91 7.59 -10.51
N SER A 216 3.38 6.60 -11.23
CA SER A 216 3.74 6.32 -12.62
C SER A 216 2.51 6.01 -13.47
N CYS A 217 2.50 6.45 -14.72
CA CYS A 217 1.50 6.06 -15.73
C CYS A 217 1.75 4.65 -16.29
N ASP A 218 2.92 4.07 -16.06
CA ASP A 218 3.26 2.66 -16.35
C ASP A 218 3.89 2.05 -15.07
N PRO A 219 3.06 1.81 -14.04
CA PRO A 219 3.54 1.41 -12.72
C PRO A 219 3.98 -0.05 -12.68
N ASN A 220 4.81 -0.39 -11.69
CA ASN A 220 5.21 -1.77 -11.39
C ASN A 220 4.57 -2.33 -10.10
N LEU A 221 3.75 -1.51 -9.42
CA LEU A 221 2.88 -1.93 -8.33
C LEU A 221 1.41 -1.84 -8.74
N VAL A 222 0.61 -2.71 -8.14
CA VAL A 222 -0.84 -2.76 -8.26
C VAL A 222 -1.46 -2.92 -6.87
N VAL A 223 -2.65 -2.37 -6.67
CA VAL A 223 -3.32 -2.34 -5.36
C VAL A 223 -4.37 -3.45 -5.30
N TYR A 224 -4.46 -4.14 -4.16
CA TYR A 224 -5.55 -5.05 -3.85
C TYR A 224 -6.19 -4.63 -2.53
N PRO A 225 -7.53 -4.52 -2.47
CA PRO A 225 -8.25 -4.57 -1.21
C PRO A 225 -7.99 -5.92 -0.56
N LEU A 226 -7.50 -5.92 0.67
CA LEU A 226 -7.18 -7.15 1.41
C LEU A 226 -7.87 -7.15 2.77
N ILE A 227 -8.62 -8.22 3.03
CA ILE A 227 -9.35 -8.44 4.28
C ILE A 227 -8.79 -9.68 4.94
N ASN A 228 -8.34 -9.56 6.18
CA ASN A 228 -7.98 -10.70 7.03
C ASN A 228 -8.68 -10.55 8.38
N ASP A 229 -8.14 -9.68 9.20
CA ASP A 229 -8.29 -9.60 10.63
C ASP A 229 -9.15 -8.40 11.04
N ASN A 230 -9.93 -7.89 10.08
CA ASN A 230 -10.94 -6.87 10.25
C ASN A 230 -12.29 -7.42 9.79
N ALA A 231 -13.30 -7.32 10.64
CA ALA A 231 -14.64 -7.80 10.33
C ALA A 231 -15.45 -6.78 9.50
N ASP A 232 -15.05 -5.51 9.50
CA ASP A 232 -15.67 -4.47 8.69
C ASP A 232 -14.91 -4.32 7.37
N ILE A 233 -15.58 -4.69 6.28
CA ILE A 233 -15.01 -4.68 4.92
C ILE A 233 -14.69 -3.26 4.42
N ARG A 234 -15.31 -2.22 5.01
CA ARG A 234 -15.02 -0.80 4.72
C ARG A 234 -13.65 -0.38 5.24
N LEU A 235 -13.09 -1.15 6.17
CA LEU A 235 -11.77 -0.95 6.77
C LEU A 235 -10.77 -2.01 6.27
N HIS A 236 -10.88 -2.37 4.99
CA HIS A 236 -9.93 -3.25 4.32
C HIS A 236 -8.53 -2.63 4.27
N HIS A 237 -7.51 -3.47 4.10
CA HIS A 237 -6.16 -3.01 3.86
C HIS A 237 -5.96 -2.62 2.39
N ILE A 238 -5.23 -1.53 2.15
CA ILE A 238 -4.68 -1.20 0.84
C ILE A 238 -3.37 -1.98 0.69
N ALA A 239 -3.37 -3.09 -0.05
CA ALA A 239 -2.20 -3.95 -0.20
C ALA A 239 -1.52 -3.75 -1.56
N PHE A 240 -0.22 -3.45 -1.56
CA PHE A 240 0.57 -3.40 -2.79
C PHE A 240 1.14 -4.76 -3.15
N PHE A 241 0.96 -5.14 -4.40
CA PHE A 241 1.61 -6.28 -5.04
C PHE A 241 2.40 -5.81 -6.26
N THR A 242 3.45 -6.53 -6.65
CA THR A 242 4.15 -6.27 -7.90
C THR A 242 3.29 -6.67 -9.10
N SER A 243 3.18 -5.82 -10.12
CA SER A 243 2.40 -6.09 -11.36
C SER A 243 3.24 -6.68 -12.48
N ARG A 244 4.57 -6.52 -12.38
CA ARG A 244 5.61 -7.16 -13.20
C ARG A 244 6.83 -7.40 -12.32
N GLU A 245 7.79 -8.15 -12.85
CA GLU A 245 9.10 -8.23 -12.25
C GLU A 245 9.78 -6.84 -12.18
N ILE A 246 10.43 -6.55 -11.06
CA ILE A 246 11.12 -5.28 -10.77
C ILE A 246 12.62 -5.53 -10.70
N GLN A 247 13.40 -4.77 -11.47
CA GLN A 247 14.86 -4.94 -11.54
C GLN A 247 15.58 -4.21 -10.41
N VAL A 248 16.85 -4.58 -10.18
CA VAL A 248 17.70 -3.92 -9.17
C VAL A 248 17.86 -2.43 -9.49
N GLY A 249 17.65 -1.58 -8.49
CA GLY A 249 17.74 -0.12 -8.61
C GLY A 249 16.49 0.53 -9.21
N GLU A 250 15.52 -0.24 -9.66
CA GLU A 250 14.26 0.27 -10.20
C GLU A 250 13.38 0.84 -9.08
N GLU A 251 12.65 1.93 -9.39
CA GLU A 251 11.75 2.60 -8.48
C GLU A 251 10.39 1.91 -8.42
N LEU A 252 9.90 1.69 -7.20
CA LEU A 252 8.58 1.17 -6.93
C LEU A 252 7.55 2.30 -7.08
N THR A 253 6.62 2.11 -8.01
CA THR A 253 5.62 3.13 -8.39
C THR A 253 4.25 2.52 -8.59
N PHE A 254 3.21 3.28 -8.29
CA PHE A 254 1.81 2.90 -8.53
C PHE A 254 1.05 4.01 -9.27
N ASN A 255 -0.13 3.70 -9.80
CA ASN A 255 -0.97 4.71 -10.41
C ASN A 255 -1.85 5.37 -9.34
N TYR A 256 -1.77 6.70 -9.19
CA TYR A 256 -2.54 7.44 -8.17
C TYR A 256 -4.03 7.52 -8.53
N PHE A 257 -4.41 7.18 -9.76
CA PHE A 257 -5.80 7.06 -10.18
C PHE A 257 -6.39 5.67 -9.93
N GLY A 258 -5.66 4.79 -9.24
CA GLY A 258 -6.06 3.41 -9.01
C GLY A 258 -5.72 2.46 -10.17
N ASN A 259 -6.20 1.22 -10.07
CA ASN A 259 -5.83 0.14 -10.99
C ASN A 259 -6.48 0.26 -12.37
N PHE A 260 -7.64 0.91 -12.45
CA PHE A 260 -8.51 0.95 -13.64
C PHE A 260 -8.59 2.36 -14.20
N TYR A 261 -7.45 2.89 -14.62
CA TYR A 261 -7.46 4.03 -15.51
C TYR A 261 -8.12 3.62 -16.84
N ASN A 262 -9.33 4.09 -17.09
CA ASN A 262 -10.06 3.89 -18.35
C ASN A 262 -10.39 5.25 -19.00
N GLU A 263 -10.91 5.23 -20.22
CA GLU A 263 -11.29 6.44 -20.99
C GLU A 263 -12.35 7.30 -20.25
N GLU A 264 -13.19 6.70 -19.40
CA GLU A 264 -14.16 7.44 -18.58
C GLU A 264 -13.47 8.24 -17.46
N VAL A 265 -12.47 7.65 -16.80
CA VAL A 265 -11.60 8.37 -15.85
C VAL A 265 -10.87 9.50 -16.57
N GLU A 266 -10.35 9.28 -17.78
CA GLU A 266 -9.73 10.35 -18.58
C GLU A 266 -10.70 11.52 -18.87
N SER A 267 -11.97 11.18 -19.18
CA SER A 267 -13.03 12.19 -19.37
C SER A 267 -13.39 12.94 -18.08
N GLY A 268 -13.41 12.28 -16.93
CA GLY A 268 -13.63 12.90 -15.62
C GLY A 268 -12.45 13.78 -15.19
N LEU A 269 -11.22 13.32 -15.46
CA LEU A 269 -9.99 14.05 -15.21
C LEU A 269 -9.88 15.33 -16.04
N SER A 270 -10.52 15.40 -17.21
CA SER A 270 -10.62 16.64 -17.98
C SER A 270 -11.30 17.78 -17.21
N LYS A 271 -12.15 17.44 -16.21
CA LYS A 271 -12.87 18.41 -15.35
C LYS A 271 -12.08 18.85 -14.12
N ILE A 272 -10.99 18.16 -13.77
CA ILE A 272 -10.13 18.57 -12.65
C ILE A 272 -9.39 19.85 -13.03
N LYS A 273 -9.70 20.94 -12.31
CA LYS A 273 -9.16 22.28 -12.57
C LYS A 273 -7.68 22.41 -12.25
N GLU A 274 -7.18 21.69 -11.24
CA GLU A 274 -5.78 21.77 -10.81
C GLU A 274 -5.10 20.40 -10.88
N LYS A 275 -3.93 20.34 -11.53
CA LYS A 275 -3.23 19.09 -11.85
C LYS A 275 -1.74 19.24 -11.57
N TYR A 276 -1.13 18.22 -10.99
CA TYR A 276 0.32 18.13 -10.91
C TYR A 276 0.90 17.57 -12.20
N VAL A 277 1.96 18.19 -12.71
CA VAL A 277 2.69 17.69 -13.89
C VAL A 277 3.35 16.36 -13.55
N CYS A 278 3.00 15.32 -14.29
CA CYS A 278 3.58 13.98 -14.12
C CYS A 278 5.01 13.96 -14.66
N LYS A 279 5.91 13.38 -13.86
CA LYS A 279 7.35 13.27 -14.18
C LYS A 279 7.84 11.83 -14.09
N CYS A 280 6.95 10.87 -14.39
CA CYS A 280 7.26 9.45 -14.30
C CYS A 280 8.28 8.97 -15.35
N GLY A 281 8.39 9.67 -16.48
CA GLY A 281 9.32 9.34 -17.56
C GLY A 281 8.87 8.19 -18.48
N SER A 282 7.67 7.64 -18.27
CA SER A 282 7.10 6.62 -19.16
C SER A 282 6.77 7.21 -20.54
N THR A 283 6.93 6.41 -21.59
CA THR A 283 6.46 6.74 -22.95
C THR A 283 4.94 6.74 -23.06
N LYS A 284 4.23 6.10 -22.11
CA LYS A 284 2.76 6.10 -21.98
C LYS A 284 2.26 7.17 -21.00
N CYS A 285 3.07 8.19 -20.70
CA CYS A 285 2.71 9.21 -19.73
C CYS A 285 1.54 10.06 -20.23
N ILE A 286 0.49 10.19 -19.42
CA ILE A 286 -0.66 11.07 -19.72
C ILE A 286 -0.40 12.54 -19.32
N GLY A 287 0.77 12.84 -18.76
CA GLY A 287 1.25 14.19 -18.49
C GLY A 287 0.89 14.77 -17.12
N TYR A 288 -0.07 14.20 -16.39
CA TYR A 288 -0.51 14.74 -15.11
C TYR A 288 -1.03 13.69 -14.10
N PHE A 289 -1.10 14.08 -12.83
CA PHE A 289 -1.87 13.41 -11.78
C PHE A 289 -2.73 14.44 -11.02
N HIS A 290 -3.75 13.98 -10.27
CA HIS A 290 -4.63 14.87 -9.52
C HIS A 290 -3.83 15.70 -8.51
N LYS A 291 -4.28 16.93 -8.28
CA LYS A 291 -3.78 17.76 -7.20
C LYS A 291 -4.39 17.32 -5.88
#